data_AF-A0A7X5N441-F1
#
_entry.id   AF-A0A7X5N441-F1
#
_cell.length_a   1.000
_cell.length_b   1.000
_cell.length_c   1.000
_cell.angle_alpha   90.00
_cell.angle_beta   90.00
_cell.angle_gamma   90.00
#
_symmetry.space_group_name_H-M   'P 1'
#
loop_
_entity.id
_entity.type
_entity.pdbx_description
1 polymer ?
#
loop_
_entity_poly.entity_id
_entity_poly.type
_entity_poly.pdbx_seq_one_letter_code
_entity_poly.pdbx_strand_id
1 'polypeptide(L)'
;SGVGSWLQKIANALGPGEPVHMLVFAALIIGFAFFYTALVFNSQETADNLKKSGALIPGIRPGKATADYVDGVLTRLTAAGSLYLVIVCLLPEI
;
A
#
# COMPACT_ATOMS: atom_id res chain seq x y z
N SER A 1 22.71 -24.42 -26.66
CA SER A 1 21.63 -23.42 -26.69
C SER A 1 21.15 -23.11 -25.26
N GLY A 2 21.97 -22.45 -24.45
CA GLY A 2 21.67 -22.19 -23.02
C GLY A 2 20.72 -21.02 -22.78
N VAL A 3 20.58 -20.10 -23.74
CA VAL A 3 19.79 -18.86 -23.59
C VAL A 3 18.27 -19.13 -23.60
N GLY A 4 17.80 -20.12 -24.35
CA GLY A 4 16.37 -20.47 -24.37
C GLY A 4 15.86 -21.09 -23.06
N SER A 5 16.72 -21.85 -22.36
CA SER A 5 16.32 -22.59 -21.16
C SER A 5 16.11 -21.70 -19.93
N TRP A 6 16.95 -20.68 -19.71
CA TRP A 6 16.80 -19.79 -18.56
C TRP A 6 15.65 -18.80 -18.75
N LEU A 7 15.45 -18.28 -19.97
CA LEU A 7 14.28 -17.46 -20.33
C LEU A 7 12.99 -18.24 -20.13
N GLN A 8 12.95 -19.51 -20.54
CA GLN A 8 11.78 -20.36 -20.33
C GLN A 8 11.53 -20.67 -18.84
N LYS A 9 12.59 -20.82 -18.04
CA LYS A 9 12.47 -21.00 -16.58
C LYS A 9 11.90 -19.76 -15.89
N ILE A 10 12.31 -18.55 -16.31
CA ILE A 10 11.74 -17.30 -15.80
C ILE A 10 10.30 -17.13 -16.27
N ALA A 11 10.01 -17.42 -17.54
CA ALA A 11 8.66 -17.33 -18.08
C ALA A 11 7.69 -18.30 -17.38
N ASN A 12 8.15 -19.52 -17.07
CA ASN A 12 7.36 -20.48 -16.29
C ASN A 12 7.18 -20.02 -14.84
N ALA A 13 8.23 -19.49 -14.18
CA ALA A 13 8.14 -18.98 -12.81
C ALA A 13 7.23 -17.74 -12.64
N LEU A 14 6.95 -17.02 -13.73
CA LEU A 14 5.96 -15.93 -13.80
C LEU A 14 4.61 -16.41 -14.39
N GLY A 15 4.45 -17.70 -14.62
CA GLY A 15 3.20 -18.29 -15.10
C GLY A 15 2.12 -18.30 -14.01
N PRO A 16 0.83 -18.22 -14.40
CA PRO A 16 -0.29 -18.31 -13.46
C PRO A 16 -0.27 -19.67 -12.74
N GLY A 17 -0.37 -19.63 -11.40
CA GLY A 17 -0.35 -20.81 -10.52
C GLY A 17 0.97 -21.07 -9.79
N GLU A 18 2.03 -20.31 -10.06
CA GLU A 18 3.32 -20.46 -9.36
C GLU A 18 3.42 -19.54 -8.13
N PRO A 19 3.83 -20.02 -6.94
CA PRO A 19 3.85 -19.22 -5.70
C PRO A 19 4.72 -17.96 -5.78
N VAL A 20 5.72 -17.96 -6.68
CA VAL A 20 6.61 -16.83 -6.92
C VAL A 20 5.86 -15.67 -7.58
N HIS A 21 4.97 -15.94 -8.55
CA HIS A 21 4.13 -14.93 -9.18
C HIS A 21 3.26 -14.23 -8.13
N MET A 22 2.56 -15.03 -7.31
CA MET A 22 1.68 -14.56 -6.24
C MET A 22 2.42 -13.65 -5.23
N LEU A 23 3.62 -14.04 -4.79
CA LEU A 23 4.41 -13.24 -3.84
C LEU A 23 4.90 -11.92 -4.43
N VAL A 24 5.38 -11.92 -5.68
CA VAL A 24 5.83 -10.70 -6.36
C VAL A 24 4.64 -9.77 -6.61
N PHE A 25 3.51 -10.31 -7.03
CA PHE A 25 2.29 -9.54 -7.28
C PHE A 25 1.74 -8.94 -5.98
N ALA A 26 1.70 -9.70 -4.89
CA ALA A 26 1.31 -9.20 -3.57
C ALA A 26 2.25 -8.10 -3.06
N ALA A 27 3.57 -8.28 -3.20
CA ALA A 27 4.55 -7.29 -2.82
C ALA A 27 4.41 -6.00 -3.62
N LEU A 28 4.11 -6.09 -4.93
CA LEU A 28 3.82 -4.94 -5.78
C LEU A 28 2.54 -4.22 -5.32
N ILE A 29 1.45 -4.94 -5.05
CA ILE A 29 0.20 -4.34 -4.57
C ILE A 29 0.43 -3.57 -3.27
N ILE A 30 1.07 -4.20 -2.28
CA ILE A 30 1.36 -3.58 -0.99
C ILE A 30 2.29 -2.37 -1.19
N GLY A 31 3.37 -2.55 -1.93
CA GLY A 31 4.34 -1.49 -2.21
C GLY A 31 3.69 -0.27 -2.86
N PHE A 32 2.91 -0.47 -3.92
CA PHE A 32 2.20 0.61 -4.61
C PHE A 32 1.11 1.25 -3.74
N ALA A 33 0.37 0.48 -2.93
CA ALA A 33 -0.64 1.03 -2.04
C ALA A 33 -0.03 2.00 -1.00
N PHE A 34 1.09 1.61 -0.39
CA PHE A 34 1.83 2.48 0.53
C PHE A 34 2.45 3.67 -0.17
N PHE A 35 3.08 3.46 -1.33
CA PHE A 35 3.74 4.53 -2.08
C PHE A 35 2.74 5.58 -2.58
N TYR A 36 1.60 5.14 -3.13
CA TYR A 36 0.52 6.03 -3.56
C TYR A 36 -0.03 6.83 -2.39
N THR A 37 -0.28 6.18 -1.25
CA THR A 37 -0.75 6.87 -0.04
C THR A 37 0.26 7.93 0.41
N ALA A 38 1.53 7.58 0.54
CA ALA A 38 2.56 8.52 0.99
C ALA A 38 2.83 9.68 0.02
N LEU A 39 2.65 9.47 -1.29
CA LEU A 39 2.85 10.50 -2.32
C LEU A 39 1.66 11.47 -2.38
N VAL A 40 0.44 10.95 -2.28
CA VAL A 40 -0.78 11.76 -2.43
C VAL A 40 -1.23 12.37 -1.11
N PHE A 41 -1.11 11.67 0.01
CA PHE A 41 -1.53 12.17 1.32
C PHE A 41 -0.40 12.88 2.04
N ASN A 42 -0.57 14.19 2.20
CA ASN A 42 0.24 14.98 3.11
C ASN A 42 -0.49 15.17 4.45
N SER A 43 -0.08 14.41 5.46
CA SER A 43 -0.64 14.46 6.82
C SER A 43 -0.52 15.84 7.48
N GLN A 44 0.56 16.58 7.16
CA GLN A 44 0.82 17.93 7.67
C GLN A 44 -0.17 18.94 7.09
N GLU A 45 -0.33 18.92 5.76
CA GLU A 45 -1.28 19.79 5.06
C GLU A 45 -2.73 19.49 5.47
N THR A 46 -3.05 18.21 5.66
CA THR A 46 -4.37 17.78 6.14
C THR A 46 -4.65 18.34 7.54
N ALA A 47 -3.69 18.27 8.46
CA ALA A 47 -3.81 18.84 9.79
C ALA A 47 -3.97 20.38 9.78
N ASP A 48 -3.22 21.06 8.91
CA ASP A 48 -3.34 22.52 8.74
C ASP A 48 -4.69 22.92 8.14
N ASN A 49 -5.19 22.16 7.16
CA ASN A 49 -6.52 22.36 6.56
C ASN A 49 -7.63 22.15 7.59
N LEU A 50 -7.56 21.10 8.42
CA LEU A 50 -8.52 20.88 9.53
C LEU A 50 -8.57 22.09 10.46
N LYS A 51 -7.40 22.57 10.91
CA LYS A 51 -7.29 23.76 11.77
C LYS A 51 -7.90 25.00 11.11
N LYS A 52 -7.64 25.23 9.81
CA LYS A 52 -8.21 26.36 9.04
C LYS A 52 -9.72 26.26 8.86
N SER A 53 -10.26 25.05 8.70
CA SER A 53 -11.69 24.77 8.59
C SER A 53 -12.43 24.80 9.94
N GLY A 54 -11.74 25.07 11.05
CA GLY A 54 -12.33 25.04 12.39
C GLY A 54 -12.60 23.63 12.93
N ALA A 55 -12.18 22.59 12.20
CA ALA A 55 -12.28 21.19 12.60
C ALA A 55 -11.08 20.80 13.47
N LEU A 56 -11.33 20.14 14.59
CA LEU A 56 -10.30 19.79 15.57
C LEU A 56 -10.52 18.34 15.99
N ILE A 57 -9.46 17.55 16.04
CA ILE A 57 -9.54 16.19 16.57
C ILE A 57 -9.60 16.31 18.11
N PRO A 58 -10.70 15.89 18.76
CA PRO A 58 -10.86 16.03 20.21
C PRO A 58 -9.76 15.24 20.94
N GLY A 59 -9.13 15.88 21.93
CA GLY A 59 -8.05 15.29 22.72
C GLY A 59 -6.64 15.42 22.12
N ILE A 60 -6.48 15.94 20.89
CA ILE A 60 -5.18 16.10 20.23
C ILE A 60 -4.90 17.58 19.97
N ARG A 61 -3.69 18.05 20.29
CA ARG A 61 -3.30 19.45 20.06
C ARG A 61 -3.19 19.75 18.55
N PRO A 62 -3.81 20.83 18.04
CA PRO A 62 -3.75 21.16 16.62
C PRO A 62 -2.33 21.37 16.10
N GLY A 63 -2.07 20.91 14.87
CA GLY A 63 -0.77 21.01 14.20
C GLY A 63 -0.05 19.67 14.15
N LYS A 64 1.21 19.61 14.59
CA LYS A 64 2.05 18.41 14.45
C LYS A 64 1.45 17.15 15.09
N ALA A 65 0.86 17.25 16.28
CA ALA A 65 0.25 16.08 16.93
C ALA A 65 -0.98 15.55 16.16
N THR A 66 -1.73 16.42 15.49
CA THR A 66 -2.81 16.01 14.58
C THR A 66 -2.25 15.31 13.34
N ALA A 67 -1.17 15.84 12.76
CA ALA A 67 -0.51 15.23 11.60
C ALA A 67 0.03 13.83 11.94
N ASP A 68 0.74 13.67 13.06
CA ASP A 68 1.28 12.38 13.52
C ASP A 68 0.17 11.35 13.76
N TYR A 69 -0.98 11.81 14.30
CA TYR A 69 -2.14 10.95 14.49
C TYR A 69 -2.76 10.50 13.16
N VAL A 70 -2.98 11.44 12.23
CA VAL A 70 -3.53 11.15 10.90
C VAL A 70 -2.62 10.18 10.16
N ASP A 71 -1.30 10.38 10.24
CA ASP A 71 -0.31 9.50 9.61
C ASP A 71 -0.36 8.07 10.16
N GLY A 72 -0.48 7.93 11.49
CA GLY A 72 -0.64 6.63 12.14
C GLY A 72 -1.94 5.93 11.74
N VAL A 73 -3.04 6.67 11.59
CA VAL A 73 -4.33 6.14 11.11
C VAL A 73 -4.21 5.70 9.65
N LEU A 74 -3.65 6.54 8.78
CA LEU A 74 -3.44 6.24 7.37
C LEU A 74 -2.59 4.98 7.19
N THR A 75 -1.48 4.85 7.93
CA THR A 75 -0.61 3.68 7.88
C THR A 75 -1.37 2.39 8.20
N ARG A 76 -2.18 2.38 9.27
CA ARG A 76 -2.97 1.20 9.66
C ARG A 76 -4.07 0.89 8.66
N LEU A 77 -4.73 1.93 8.13
CA LEU A 77 -5.78 1.79 7.13
C LEU A 77 -5.20 1.23 5.82
N THR A 78 -4.07 1.74 5.37
CA THR A 78 -3.36 1.25 4.17
C THR A 78 -2.81 -0.15 4.37
N ALA A 79 -2.35 -0.52 5.58
CA ALA A 79 -1.97 -1.89 5.90
C ALA A 79 -3.15 -2.86 5.75
N ALA A 80 -4.31 -2.54 6.33
CA ALA A 80 -5.51 -3.36 6.22
C ALA A 80 -6.06 -3.41 4.77
N GLY A 81 -6.08 -2.25 4.10
CA GLY A 81 -6.56 -2.13 2.72
C GLY A 81 -5.67 -2.85 1.71
N SER A 82 -4.35 -2.74 1.83
CA SER A 82 -3.42 -3.47 0.98
C SER A 82 -3.52 -4.99 1.17
N LEU A 83 -3.69 -5.46 2.40
CA LEU A 83 -3.95 -6.89 2.67
C LEU A 83 -5.25 -7.36 2.00
N TYR A 84 -6.32 -6.56 2.10
CA TYR A 84 -7.58 -6.85 1.42
C TYR A 84 -7.41 -6.93 -0.10
N LEU A 85 -6.71 -5.96 -0.71
CA LEU A 85 -6.44 -5.96 -2.15
C LEU A 85 -5.64 -7.19 -2.58
N VAL A 86 -4.61 -7.57 -1.82
CA VAL A 86 -3.83 -8.79 -2.05
C VAL A 86 -4.72 -10.02 -2.06
N ILE A 87 -5.60 -10.17 -1.06
CA ILE A 87 -6.55 -11.30 -0.99
C ILE A 87 -7.46 -11.32 -2.21
N VAL A 88 -8.09 -10.18 -2.55
CA VAL A 88 -9.03 -10.09 -3.68
C VAL A 88 -8.36 -10.40 -5.02
N CYS A 89 -7.12 -9.96 -5.22
CA CYS A 89 -6.36 -10.24 -6.44
C CYS A 89 -5.85 -11.68 -6.52
N LEU A 90 -5.53 -12.32 -5.40
CA LEU A 90 -5.05 -13.70 -5.34
C LEU A 90 -6.18 -14.75 -5.35
N LEU A 91 -7.38 -14.40 -4.88
CA LEU A 91 -8.56 -15.28 -4.88
C LEU A 91 -8.90 -15.87 -6.26
N PRO A 92 -8.83 -15.14 -7.39
CA PRO A 92 -9.04 -15.72 -8.72
C PRO A 92 -7.85 -16.53 -9.26
N GLU A 93 -6.67 -16.43 -8.65
CA GLU A 93 -5.46 -17.17 -9.06
C GLU A 93 -5.33 -18.55 -8.40
N ILE A 94 -6.08 -18.80 -7.32
CA ILE A 94 -6.12 -20.08 -6.59
C ILE A 94 -7.18 -21.05 -7.13
#